data_AF-A0AAW0ANR3-F1
#
_entry.id   AF-A0AAW0ANR3-F1
#
_cell.length_a   1.000
_cell.length_b   1.000
_cell.length_c   1.000
_cell.angle_alpha   90.00
_cell.angle_beta   90.00
_cell.angle_gamma   90.00
#
_symmetry.space_group_name_H-M   'P 1'
#
loop_
_entity.id
_entity.type
_entity.pdbx_description
1 polymer ?
#
loop_
_entity_poly.entity_id
_entity_poly.type
_entity_poly.pdbx_seq_one_letter_code
_entity_poly.pdbx_strand_id
1 'polypeptide(L)' 'MILFLPAYSPHLNHIEESFSTWKAYLRRHGHAIREAEDPFEALLESTACITPEMAHGWFKHAGYIWDS' A
#
# COMPACT_ATOMS: atom_id res chain seq x y z
N MET A 1 -13.46 -1.58 -16.45
CA MET A 1 -13.40 -0.10 -16.43
C MET A 1 -11.94 0.30 -16.49
N ILE A 2 -11.53 1.05 -17.52
CA ILE A 2 -10.15 1.53 -17.67
C ILE A 2 -10.18 3.03 -17.38
N LEU A 3 -9.47 3.48 -16.34
CA LEU A 3 -9.23 4.90 -16.10
C LEU A 3 -7.98 5.32 -16.87
N PHE A 4 -8.09 6.37 -17.68
CA PHE A 4 -6.96 6.89 -18.45
C PHE A 4 -6.09 7.74 -17.52
N LEU A 5 -4.85 7.31 -17.26
CA LEU A 5 -3.87 8.08 -16.51
C LEU A 5 -3.06 8.96 -17.48
N PRO A 6 -3.15 10.30 -17.41
CA PRO A 6 -2.31 11.15 -18.23
C PRO A 6 -0.83 10.95 -17.87
N ALA A 7 0.04 11.03 -18.88
CA ALA A 7 1.48 10.82 -18.71
C ALA A 7 2.05 11.79 -17.64
N TYR A 8 2.86 11.24 -16.72
CA TYR A 8 3.48 11.97 -15.59
C TYR A 8 2.52 12.53 -14.52
N SER A 9 1.50 11.76 -14.13
CA SER A 9 0.75 12.02 -12.88
C SER A 9 1.08 11.00 -11.77
N PRO A 10 2.28 11.07 -11.14
CA PRO A 10 2.62 10.21 -9.99
C PRO A 10 1.67 10.41 -8.80
N HIS A 11 1.06 11.60 -8.67
CA HIS A 11 0.14 11.92 -7.58
C HIS A 11 -1.26 11.26 -7.67
N LEU A 12 -1.55 10.47 -8.70
CA LEU A 12 -2.89 9.89 -8.95
C LEU A 12 -2.97 8.38 -8.79
N ASN A 13 -1.98 7.77 -8.16
CA ASN A 13 -1.90 6.31 -8.03
C ASN A 13 -1.90 5.93 -6.55
N HIS A 14 -3.04 5.55 -5.98
CA HIS A 14 -3.14 5.05 -4.59
C HIS A 14 -2.19 3.89 -4.29
N ILE A 15 -1.73 3.20 -5.35
CA ILE A 15 -0.70 2.17 -5.30
C ILE A 15 0.64 2.71 -4.76
N GLU A 16 0.95 3.99 -4.93
CA GLU A 16 2.18 4.60 -4.38
C GLU A 16 2.13 4.71 -2.84
N GLU A 17 0.99 5.08 -2.26
CA GLU A 17 0.81 5.18 -0.82
C GLU A 17 0.79 3.79 -0.16
N SER A 18 0.13 2.83 -0.81
CA SER A 18 0.14 1.42 -0.36
C SER A 18 1.54 0.82 -0.40
N PHE A 19 2.29 1.00 -1.49
CA PHE A 19 3.67 0.52 -1.57
C PHE A 19 4.60 1.25 -0.61
N SER A 20 4.41 2.55 -0.39
CA SER A 20 5.23 3.31 0.56
C SER A 20 5.03 2.82 2.00
N THR A 21 3.78 2.55 2.38
CA THR A 21 3.44 1.93 3.67
C THR A 21 4.09 0.57 3.83
N TRP A 22 3.90 -0.32 2.84
CA TRP A 22 4.43 -1.67 2.91
C TRP A 22 5.96 -1.67 2.92
N LYS A 23 6.62 -0.85 2.08
CA LYS A 23 8.08 -0.67 2.12
C LYS A 23 8.56 -0.17 3.49
N ALA A 24 7.85 0.76 4.12
CA ALA A 24 8.20 1.23 5.47
C ALA A 24 8.10 0.09 6.50
N TYR A 25 7.06 -0.74 6.41
CA TYR A 25 6.91 -1.94 7.23
C TYR A 25 8.07 -2.92 7.01
N LEU A 26 8.40 -3.23 5.75
CA LEU A 26 9.51 -4.12 5.40
C LEU A 26 10.86 -3.58 5.88
N ARG A 27 11.09 -2.26 5.88
CA ARG A 27 12.32 -1.67 6.42
C ARG A 27 12.45 -1.86 7.93
N ARG A 28 11.32 -1.87 8.65
CA ARG A 28 11.28 -2.03 10.11
C ARG A 28 11.31 -3.50 10.54
N HIS A 29 10.66 -4.38 9.80
CA HIS A 29 10.43 -5.78 10.17
C HIS A 29 11.17 -6.79 9.28
N GLY A 30 11.91 -6.33 8.27
CA GLY A 30 12.51 -7.20 7.26
C GLY A 30 13.60 -8.14 7.77
N HIS A 31 14.15 -7.93 8.97
CA HIS A 31 15.03 -8.92 9.60
C HIS A 31 14.20 -10.14 10.05
N ALA A 32 13.14 -9.90 10.81
CA ALA A 32 12.23 -10.95 11.29
C ALA A 32 11.57 -11.73 10.13
N ILE A 33 11.21 -11.06 9.03
CA ILE A 33 10.64 -11.73 7.85
C ILE A 33 11.65 -12.70 7.21
N ARG A 34 12.94 -12.34 7.17
CA ARG A 34 13.98 -13.20 6.58
C ARG A 34 14.35 -14.39 7.47
N GLU A 35 14.16 -14.25 8.77
CA GLU A 35 14.45 -15.29 9.76
C GLU A 35 13.23 -16.16 10.11
N ALA A 36 12.06 -15.86 9.54
CA ALA A 36 10.87 -16.67 9.70
C ALA A 36 11.09 -18.09 9.15
N GLU A 37 10.35 -19.05 9.70
CA GLU A 37 10.37 -20.44 9.24
C GLU A 37 9.99 -20.56 7.76
N ASP A 38 8.98 -19.79 7.33
CA ASP A 38 8.65 -19.54 5.93
C ASP A 38 8.69 -18.03 5.62
N PRO A 39 9.78 -17.54 5.01
CA PRO A 39 9.91 -16.14 4.63
C PRO A 39 8.90 -15.67 3.57
N PHE A 40 8.38 -16.57 2.73
CA PHE A 40 7.38 -16.22 1.72
C PHE A 40 6.02 -16.00 2.38
N GLU A 41 5.63 -16.86 3.31
CA GLU A 41 4.41 -16.68 4.11
C GLU A 41 4.50 -15.41 4.95
N ALA A 42 5.61 -15.19 5.66
CA ALA A 42 5.82 -13.98 6.45
C ALA A 42 5.80 -12.69 5.59
N LEU A 43 6.29 -12.76 4.34
CA LEU A 43 6.19 -11.66 3.40
C LEU A 43 4.73 -11.43 2.96
N LEU A 44 3.96 -12.49 2.72
CA LEU A 44 2.54 -12.38 2.38
C LEU A 44 1.74 -11.77 3.55
N GLU A 45 1.95 -12.26 4.77
CA GLU A 45 1.32 -11.73 5.98
C GLU A 45 1.64 -10.26 6.21
N SER A 46 2.86 -9.82 5.87
CA SER A 46 3.26 -8.42 6.02
C SER A 46 2.40 -7.45 5.20
N THR A 47 1.71 -7.93 4.15
CA THR A 47 0.77 -7.09 3.37
C THR A 47 -0.45 -6.66 4.20
N ALA A 48 -0.79 -7.39 5.26
CA ALA A 48 -1.86 -7.05 6.20
C ALA A 48 -1.58 -5.77 7.02
N CYS A 49 -0.38 -5.19 6.91
CA CYS A 49 -0.10 -3.87 7.49
C CYS A 49 -0.91 -2.74 6.85
N ILE A 50 -1.49 -2.97 5.66
CA ILE A 50 -2.37 -2.03 4.96
C ILE A 50 -3.80 -2.27 5.45
N THR A 51 -4.39 -1.30 6.14
CA THR A 51 -5.77 -1.42 6.65
C THR A 51 -6.81 -0.82 5.69
N PRO A 52 -8.09 -1.23 5.79
CA PRO A 52 -9.18 -0.62 5.02
C PRO A 52 -9.31 0.90 5.24
N GLU A 53 -9.03 1.38 6.45
CA GLU A 53 -9.10 2.80 6.81
C GLU A 53 -8.01 3.60 6.09
N MET A 54 -6.80 3.04 5.97
CA MET A 54 -5.71 3.64 5.20
C MET A 54 -6.10 3.74 3.73
N ALA A 55 -6.62 2.65 3.16
CA ALA A 55 -7.09 2.64 1.78
C ALA A 55 -8.16 3.71 1.55
N HIS A 56 -9.16 3.78 2.43
CA HIS A 56 -10.20 4.81 2.36
C HIS A 56 -9.62 6.23 2.42
N GLY A 57 -8.67 6.49 3.33
CA GLY A 57 -7.96 7.75 3.42
C GLY A 57 -7.23 8.14 2.12
N TRP A 58 -6.59 7.19 1.45
CA TRP A 58 -5.91 7.37 0.17
C TRP A 58 -6.89 7.69 -0.96
N PHE A 59 -7.99 6.93 -1.07
CA PHE A 59 -9.06 7.21 -2.03
C PHE A 59 -9.66 8.61 -1.84
N LYS A 60 -9.79 9.05 -0.59
CA LYS A 60 -10.27 10.40 -0.25
C LYS A 60 -9.23 11.46 -0.62
N HIS A 61 -7.96 11.24 -0.27
CA HIS A 61 -6.87 12.18 -0.56
C HIS A 61 -6.71 12.44 -2.05
N ALA A 62 -6.80 11.41 -2.89
CA ALA A 62 -6.69 11.58 -4.33
C ALA A 62 -8.02 12.00 -5.01
N GLY A 63 -9.05 12.32 -4.23
CA GLY A 63 -10.30 12.91 -4.71
C GLY A 63 -11.27 11.94 -5.39
N TYR A 64 -11.10 10.62 -5.20
CA TYR A 64 -12.00 9.61 -5.77
C TYR A 64 -13.28 9.40 -4.95
N ILE A 65 -13.27 9.75 -3.66
CA ILE A 65 -14.44 9.67 -2.79
C ILE A 65 -14.64 10.99 -2.05
N TRP A 66 -15.90 11.35 -1.83
CA TRP A 66 -16.31 12.50 -1.03
C TRP A 66 -17.23 12.00 0.08
N ASP A 67 -17.01 12.45 1.31
CA ASP A 67 -17.96 12.17 2.41
C ASP A 67 -19.22 12.98 2.12
N SER A 68 -20.36 12.28 1.98
CA SER A 68 -21.68 12.88 1.79
C SER A 68 -22.34 13.23 3.11
#